data_AF-A0A1F3XTC9-F1
#
_entry.id   AF-A0A1F3XTC9-F1
#
_cell.length_a   1.000
_cell.length_b   1.000
_cell.length_c   1.000
_cell.angle_alpha   90.00
_cell.angle_beta   90.00
_cell.angle_gamma   90.00
#
_symmetry.space_group_name_H-M   'P 1'
#
loop_
_entity.id
_entity.type
_entity.pdbx_description
1 polymer ?
#
loop_
_entity_poly.entity_id
_entity_poly.type
_entity_poly.pdbx_seq_one_letter_code
_entity_poly.pdbx_strand_id
1 'polypeptide(L)'
;MRYPGLLLTTALLLFLPACNSMDNGITRTKEYLTRQADLLKIATRGSRSNVTLANASPAASPSPEHAASREDIDAPARAKANAELLKEMYSVVFMQDPKDRSTFGNIVDSLNQGASLEGIYNGFTHSTEYRKLETGKSSASPDAVKIFSEELAQLESELPDPTHFNEKSAQPLPPPLIPDGSSAPAPREIEFTGVGESPRPFNKQEMTAKYEKHFIGASIFTLKRVIGDEALKTMAAKKDFREKFATWFSRNVVRLSARNVDFGLALRNNPDEAFHYKWALSATDDRLQWEILNRLHRLLNDANRQKQ
;
A
#
# COMPACT_ATOMS: atom_id res chain seq x y z
N MET A 1 8.84 5.15 -73.05
CA MET A 1 8.19 4.03 -72.34
C MET A 1 7.65 4.51 -71.00
N ARG A 2 6.42 5.03 -70.98
CA ARG A 2 5.67 5.37 -69.77
C ARG A 2 4.19 5.34 -70.14
N TYR A 3 3.43 4.47 -69.51
CA TYR A 3 1.98 4.47 -69.41
C TYR A 3 1.59 3.66 -68.15
N PRO A 4 0.40 3.87 -67.58
CA PRO A 4 0.22 4.26 -66.19
C PRO A 4 -0.88 3.41 -65.50
N GLY A 5 -1.36 3.86 -64.34
CA GLY A 5 -2.80 3.72 -64.04
C GLY A 5 -3.22 2.53 -63.19
N LEU A 6 -3.44 2.83 -61.90
CA LEU A 6 -4.71 2.65 -61.19
C LEU A 6 -5.47 1.32 -61.39
N LEU A 7 -5.58 0.51 -60.32
CA LEU A 7 -6.83 -0.19 -60.02
C LEU A 7 -6.95 -0.50 -58.52
N LEU A 8 -8.06 0.00 -57.99
CA LEU A 8 -8.64 -0.17 -56.68
C LEU A 8 -9.31 -1.55 -56.62
N THR A 9 -9.01 -2.39 -55.63
CA THR A 9 -9.89 -3.52 -55.27
C THR A 9 -10.00 -3.66 -53.76
N THR A 10 -11.17 -3.23 -53.30
CA THR A 10 -11.90 -3.59 -52.10
C THR A 10 -11.79 -5.08 -51.75
N ALA A 11 -11.39 -5.41 -50.53
CA ALA A 11 -11.64 -6.71 -49.93
C ALA A 11 -12.15 -6.50 -48.49
N LEU A 12 -13.48 -6.52 -48.39
CA LEU A 12 -14.27 -6.42 -47.19
C LEU A 12 -14.58 -7.85 -46.68
N LEU A 13 -14.36 -8.06 -45.38
CA LEU A 13 -14.94 -9.10 -44.51
C LEU A 13 -14.67 -10.56 -44.86
N LEU A 14 -14.05 -11.27 -43.91
CA LEU A 14 -14.63 -12.40 -43.16
C LEU A 14 -13.51 -13.03 -42.31
N PHE A 15 -13.60 -12.89 -40.98
CA PHE A 15 -13.15 -13.85 -39.94
C PHE A 15 -13.07 -13.12 -38.59
N LEU A 16 -14.23 -12.95 -37.95
CA LEU A 16 -14.33 -12.72 -36.51
C LEU A 16 -14.80 -14.04 -35.87
N PRO A 17 -14.03 -14.67 -34.98
CA PRO A 17 -14.57 -15.64 -34.06
C PRO A 17 -14.92 -14.97 -32.71
N ALA A 18 -16.22 -15.00 -32.42
CA ALA A 18 -16.81 -15.20 -31.09
C ALA A 18 -16.27 -14.38 -29.89
N CYS A 19 -16.76 -13.15 -29.75
CA CYS A 19 -16.92 -12.50 -28.43
C CYS A 19 -18.26 -12.94 -27.81
N ASN A 20 -18.30 -14.10 -27.17
CA ASN A 20 -19.41 -14.51 -26.29
C ASN A 20 -18.86 -14.74 -24.87
N SER A 21 -18.51 -13.65 -24.17
CA SER A 21 -18.30 -13.64 -22.71
C SER A 21 -18.19 -12.20 -22.18
N MET A 22 -19.20 -11.35 -22.40
CA MET A 22 -19.24 -10.00 -21.79
C MET A 22 -20.44 -9.76 -20.85
N ASP A 23 -21.41 -10.66 -20.75
CA ASP A 23 -22.61 -10.39 -19.94
C ASP A 23 -22.41 -10.53 -18.41
N ASN A 24 -21.41 -11.29 -17.95
CA ASN A 24 -21.12 -11.40 -16.51
C ASN A 24 -20.28 -10.23 -15.95
N GLY A 25 -19.70 -9.39 -16.82
CA GLY A 25 -18.90 -8.23 -16.41
C GLY A 25 -19.75 -7.00 -16.07
N ILE A 26 -20.88 -6.83 -16.77
CA ILE A 26 -21.74 -5.64 -16.68
C ILE A 26 -22.56 -5.63 -15.38
N THR A 27 -23.02 -6.78 -14.91
CA THR A 27 -23.74 -6.90 -13.63
C THR A 27 -22.82 -6.65 -12.43
N ARG A 28 -21.58 -7.17 -12.46
CA ARG A 28 -20.59 -6.91 -11.41
C ARG A 28 -20.15 -5.44 -11.34
N THR A 29 -20.00 -4.78 -12.49
CA THR A 29 -19.66 -3.34 -12.52
C THR A 29 -20.82 -2.47 -12.05
N LYS A 30 -22.08 -2.80 -12.37
CA LYS A 30 -23.24 -2.08 -11.85
C LYS A 30 -23.40 -2.22 -10.34
N GLU A 31 -23.31 -3.42 -9.78
CA GLU A 31 -23.38 -3.62 -8.32
C GLU A 31 -22.24 -2.90 -7.59
N TYR A 32 -21.04 -2.92 -8.19
CA TYR A 32 -19.87 -2.24 -7.64
C TYR A 32 -20.01 -0.71 -7.67
N LEU A 33 -20.49 -0.12 -8.77
CA LEU A 33 -20.73 1.32 -8.89
C LEU A 33 -21.83 1.80 -7.94
N THR A 34 -22.90 1.02 -7.75
CA THR A 34 -23.94 1.32 -6.77
C THR A 34 -23.37 1.33 -5.34
N ARG A 35 -22.52 0.35 -4.98
CA ARG A 35 -21.85 0.32 -3.66
C ARG A 35 -20.90 1.49 -3.46
N GLN A 36 -20.16 1.91 -4.49
CA GLN A 36 -19.29 3.08 -4.41
C GLN A 36 -20.08 4.38 -4.28
N ALA A 37 -21.22 4.50 -4.97
CA ALA A 37 -22.11 5.65 -4.82
C ALA A 37 -22.69 5.74 -3.40
N ASP A 38 -22.99 4.61 -2.75
CA ASP A 38 -23.48 4.61 -1.38
C ASP A 38 -22.39 4.95 -0.36
N LEU A 39 -21.15 4.48 -0.55
CA LEU A 39 -20.00 4.91 0.26
C LEU A 39 -19.71 6.41 0.11
N LEU A 40 -19.85 6.96 -1.10
CA LEU A 40 -19.66 8.39 -1.36
C LEU A 40 -20.78 9.24 -0.75
N LYS A 41 -22.04 8.75 -0.74
CA LYS A 41 -23.17 9.40 -0.08
C LYS A 41 -23.01 9.42 1.44
N ILE A 42 -22.47 8.36 2.03
CA ILE A 42 -22.15 8.30 3.46
C ILE A 42 -21.05 9.32 3.79
N ALA A 43 -19.99 9.41 2.98
CA ALA A 43 -18.89 10.37 3.19
C ALA A 43 -19.31 11.84 3.01
N THR A 44 -20.28 12.13 2.13
CA THR A 44 -20.71 13.51 1.83
C THR A 44 -21.83 14.03 2.74
N ARG A 45 -22.59 13.15 3.42
CA ARG A 45 -23.69 13.56 4.32
C ARG A 45 -23.24 14.19 5.64
N GLY A 46 -21.98 13.98 6.04
CA GLY A 46 -21.41 14.53 7.29
C GLY A 46 -20.78 15.93 7.18
N SER A 47 -20.80 16.58 6.01
CA SER A 47 -20.06 17.83 5.79
C SER A 47 -20.96 19.01 5.41
N ARG A 48 -21.76 19.47 6.39
CA ARG A 48 -22.33 20.82 6.40
C ARG A 48 -22.22 21.41 7.80
N SER A 49 -21.01 21.83 8.15
CA SER A 49 -20.78 22.70 9.30
C SER A 49 -20.40 24.07 8.76
N ASN A 50 -21.28 25.07 8.96
CA ASN A 50 -20.95 26.47 8.72
C ASN A 50 -19.90 26.88 9.75
N VAL A 51 -18.66 27.11 9.31
CA VAL A 51 -17.59 27.62 10.17
C VAL A 51 -17.63 29.15 10.12
N THR A 52 -18.13 29.74 11.19
CA THR A 52 -17.96 31.17 11.49
C THR A 52 -16.59 31.35 12.15
N LEU A 53 -15.70 32.11 11.49
CA LEU A 53 -14.37 32.45 12.00
C LEU A 53 -14.48 33.49 13.14
N ALA A 54 -14.11 33.09 14.36
CA ALA A 54 -13.89 34.01 15.47
C ALA A 54 -12.59 33.66 16.22
N ASN A 55 -11.93 34.73 16.71
CA ASN A 55 -10.58 34.82 17.26
C ASN A 55 -10.19 33.75 18.29
N ALA A 56 -8.94 33.30 18.18
CA ALA A 56 -8.31 32.27 19.02
C ALA A 56 -7.81 32.82 20.37
N SER A 57 -8.21 32.14 21.44
CA SER A 57 -7.57 32.11 22.77
C SER A 57 -7.02 30.69 23.00
N PRO A 58 -5.98 30.50 23.85
CA PRO A 58 -5.25 29.23 23.96
C PRO A 58 -6.10 28.12 24.60
N ALA A 59 -6.10 26.96 23.93
CA ALA A 59 -7.07 25.88 24.10
C ALA A 59 -6.76 24.92 25.26
N ALA A 60 -7.82 24.56 25.99
CA ALA A 60 -7.89 23.41 26.88
C ALA A 60 -7.90 22.09 26.08
N SER A 61 -7.39 21.02 26.68
CA SER A 61 -7.36 19.67 26.12
C SER A 61 -8.75 19.22 25.62
N PRO A 62 -8.86 18.65 24.40
CA PRO A 62 -10.14 18.22 23.86
C PRO A 62 -10.68 16.98 24.59
N SER A 63 -11.92 17.08 25.03
CA SER A 63 -12.71 16.00 25.66
C SER A 63 -13.22 15.00 24.60
N PRO A 64 -13.34 13.68 24.90
CA PRO A 64 -13.60 12.62 23.93
C PRO A 64 -15.09 12.46 23.54
N GLU A 65 -15.82 13.56 23.33
CA GLU A 65 -17.29 13.54 23.12
C GLU A 65 -17.75 13.34 21.66
N HIS A 66 -16.85 13.21 20.68
CA HIS A 66 -17.23 13.03 19.27
C HIS A 66 -17.22 11.57 18.75
N ALA A 67 -17.21 10.57 19.64
CA ALA A 67 -17.39 9.16 19.26
C ALA A 67 -18.86 8.78 18.95
N ALA A 68 -19.81 9.70 19.18
CA ALA A 68 -21.24 9.43 19.10
C ALA A 68 -21.85 9.83 17.74
N SER A 69 -21.78 8.91 16.77
CA SER A 69 -22.75 8.69 15.67
C SER A 69 -22.14 7.83 14.56
N ARG A 70 -21.33 6.82 14.92
CA ARG A 70 -21.24 5.64 14.07
C ARG A 70 -22.60 4.97 14.13
N GLU A 71 -23.51 5.38 13.24
CA GLU A 71 -24.72 4.65 12.90
C GLU A 71 -24.37 3.16 12.87
N ASP A 72 -25.20 2.32 13.50
CA ASP A 72 -25.04 0.87 13.58
C ASP A 72 -24.89 0.28 12.17
N ILE A 73 -23.68 0.30 11.63
CA ILE A 73 -23.35 -0.47 10.44
C ILE A 73 -23.60 -1.91 10.86
N ASP A 74 -24.58 -2.52 10.19
CA ASP A 74 -24.98 -3.89 10.40
C ASP A 74 -23.74 -4.78 10.54
N ALA A 75 -23.59 -5.44 11.70
CA ALA A 75 -22.38 -6.20 12.02
C ALA A 75 -21.98 -7.22 10.93
N PRO A 76 -22.93 -7.94 10.30
CA PRO A 76 -22.70 -8.72 9.07
C PRO A 76 -22.06 -7.94 7.91
N ALA A 77 -22.53 -6.73 7.62
CA ALA A 77 -21.98 -5.90 6.54
C ALA A 77 -20.54 -5.49 6.82
N ARG A 78 -20.23 -5.11 8.07
CA ARG A 78 -18.86 -4.82 8.52
C ARG A 78 -17.96 -6.04 8.43
N ALA A 79 -18.41 -7.19 8.91
CA ALA A 79 -17.65 -8.44 8.84
C ALA A 79 -17.31 -8.84 7.40
N LYS A 80 -18.26 -8.68 6.48
CA LYS A 80 -18.03 -8.92 5.05
C LYS A 80 -17.00 -7.94 4.45
N ALA A 81 -17.13 -6.65 4.74
CA ALA A 81 -16.17 -5.64 4.25
C ALA A 81 -14.75 -5.90 4.76
N ASN A 82 -14.62 -6.30 6.04
CA ASN A 82 -13.35 -6.70 6.64
C ASN A 82 -12.78 -7.96 5.99
N ALA A 83 -13.61 -8.96 5.69
CA ALA A 83 -13.16 -10.16 4.98
C ALA A 83 -12.68 -9.87 3.55
N GLU A 84 -13.37 -9.00 2.80
CA GLU A 84 -12.94 -8.57 1.47
C GLU A 84 -11.61 -7.80 1.52
N LEU A 85 -11.46 -6.90 2.49
CA LEU A 85 -10.24 -6.15 2.73
C LEU A 85 -9.05 -7.05 3.07
N LEU A 86 -9.25 -8.01 3.99
CA LEU A 86 -8.20 -8.95 4.38
C LEU A 86 -7.83 -9.91 3.27
N LYS A 87 -8.81 -10.32 2.46
CA LYS A 87 -8.54 -11.12 1.26
C LYS A 87 -7.62 -10.34 0.31
N GLU A 88 -7.95 -9.08 0.04
CA GLU A 88 -7.09 -8.21 -0.76
C GLU A 88 -5.69 -8.10 -0.16
N MET A 89 -5.59 -7.82 1.15
CA MET A 89 -4.31 -7.68 1.83
C MET A 89 -3.45 -8.94 1.69
N TYR A 90 -4.04 -10.10 1.96
CA TYR A 90 -3.35 -11.37 1.83
C TYR A 90 -2.88 -11.60 0.38
N SER A 91 -3.74 -11.42 -0.62
CA SER A 91 -3.39 -11.62 -2.03
C SER A 91 -2.31 -10.67 -2.51
N VAL A 92 -2.30 -9.41 -2.05
CA VAL A 92 -1.27 -8.43 -2.43
C VAL A 92 0.08 -8.72 -1.75
N VAL A 93 0.07 -9.04 -0.46
CA VAL A 93 1.27 -9.30 0.34
C VAL A 93 1.93 -10.62 -0.09
N PHE A 94 1.16 -11.72 -0.11
CA PHE A 94 1.67 -13.06 -0.40
C PHE A 94 1.70 -13.42 -1.90
N MET A 95 1.06 -12.61 -2.77
CA MET A 95 0.88 -12.90 -4.20
C MET A 95 0.11 -14.21 -4.46
N GLN A 96 -0.78 -14.59 -3.55
CA GLN A 96 -1.62 -15.79 -3.64
C GLN A 96 -2.88 -15.60 -2.80
N ASP A 97 -3.95 -16.29 -3.15
CA ASP A 97 -5.15 -16.31 -2.31
C ASP A 97 -4.94 -17.13 -1.03
N PRO A 98 -5.67 -16.82 0.06
CA PRO A 98 -5.58 -17.58 1.31
C PRO A 98 -6.04 -19.02 1.08
N LYS A 99 -5.19 -19.98 1.46
CA LYS A 99 -5.43 -21.43 1.28
C LYS A 99 -6.22 -22.03 2.46
N ASP A 100 -5.91 -21.59 3.67
CA ASP A 100 -6.56 -22.07 4.88
C ASP A 100 -7.69 -21.13 5.32
N ARG A 101 -8.93 -21.61 5.17
CA ARG A 101 -10.13 -20.87 5.56
C ARG A 101 -10.22 -20.63 7.06
N SER A 102 -9.71 -21.56 7.88
CA SER A 102 -9.72 -21.45 9.34
C SER A 102 -8.76 -20.35 9.80
N THR A 103 -7.50 -20.40 9.37
CA THR A 103 -6.52 -19.35 9.67
C THR A 103 -6.99 -17.99 9.19
N PHE A 104 -7.54 -17.91 7.97
CA PHE A 104 -8.09 -16.66 7.44
C PHE A 104 -9.27 -16.15 8.28
N GLY A 105 -10.18 -17.03 8.69
CA GLY A 105 -11.30 -16.69 9.58
C GLY A 105 -10.86 -16.07 10.90
N ASN A 106 -9.84 -16.63 11.55
CA ASN A 106 -9.31 -16.08 12.81
C ASN A 106 -8.74 -14.66 12.66
N ILE A 107 -8.13 -14.35 11.51
CA ILE A 107 -7.61 -13.00 11.22
C ILE A 107 -8.78 -12.02 11.00
N VAL A 108 -9.82 -12.47 10.29
CA VAL A 108 -11.06 -11.68 10.11
C VAL A 108 -11.73 -11.37 11.44
N ASP A 109 -11.81 -12.37 12.33
CA ASP A 109 -12.36 -12.19 13.67
C ASP A 109 -11.52 -11.21 14.49
N SER A 110 -10.19 -11.27 14.39
CA SER A 110 -9.30 -10.30 15.02
C SER A 110 -9.57 -8.86 14.55
N LEU A 111 -9.75 -8.66 13.24
CA LEU A 111 -10.11 -7.35 12.67
C LEU A 111 -11.50 -6.89 13.13
N ASN A 112 -12.47 -7.80 13.22
CA ASN A 112 -13.82 -7.50 13.74
C ASN A 112 -13.80 -7.14 15.24
N GLN A 113 -12.82 -7.65 15.99
CA GLN A 113 -12.58 -7.33 17.39
C GLN A 113 -11.75 -6.04 17.59
N GLY A 114 -11.36 -5.37 16.51
CA GLY A 114 -10.66 -4.08 16.56
C GLY A 114 -9.15 -4.15 16.43
N ALA A 115 -8.58 -5.27 15.96
CA ALA A 115 -7.18 -5.30 15.56
C ALA A 115 -6.90 -4.25 14.47
N SER A 116 -5.74 -3.59 14.53
CA SER A 116 -5.35 -2.60 13.52
C SER A 116 -4.93 -3.26 12.21
N LEU A 117 -5.12 -2.56 11.08
CA LEU A 117 -4.65 -3.04 9.79
C LEU A 117 -3.12 -3.12 9.74
N GLU A 118 -2.44 -2.18 10.40
CA GLU A 118 -0.98 -2.20 10.58
C GLU A 118 -0.54 -3.46 11.35
N GLY A 119 -1.22 -3.80 12.45
CA GLY A 119 -0.90 -4.99 13.25
C GLY A 119 -1.04 -6.28 12.45
N ILE A 120 -2.10 -6.39 11.64
CA ILE A 120 -2.30 -7.54 10.75
C ILE A 120 -1.23 -7.58 9.65
N TYR A 121 -0.95 -6.44 9.01
CA TYR A 121 0.11 -6.35 7.99
C TYR A 121 1.47 -6.77 8.54
N ASN A 122 1.85 -6.25 9.71
CA ASN A 122 3.10 -6.62 10.38
C ASN A 122 3.12 -8.11 10.73
N GLY A 123 1.99 -8.65 11.20
CA GLY A 123 1.79 -10.08 11.41
C GLY A 123 2.06 -10.91 10.15
N PHE A 124 1.61 -10.43 8.98
CA PHE A 124 1.90 -11.09 7.70
C PHE A 124 3.38 -11.03 7.33
N THR A 125 3.97 -9.84 7.25
CA THR A 125 5.34 -9.65 6.74
C THR A 125 6.42 -10.22 7.65
N HIS A 126 6.11 -10.45 8.92
CA HIS A 126 7.04 -11.03 9.90
C HIS A 126 6.74 -12.49 10.24
N SER A 127 5.67 -13.07 9.67
CA SER A 127 5.28 -14.47 9.89
C SER A 127 6.31 -15.47 9.38
N THR A 128 6.32 -16.67 9.96
CA THR A 128 7.14 -17.79 9.48
C THR A 128 6.84 -18.15 8.02
N GLU A 129 5.58 -18.04 7.58
CA GLU A 129 5.20 -18.28 6.18
C GLU A 129 5.86 -17.26 5.24
N TYR A 130 5.84 -15.98 5.60
CA TYR A 130 6.45 -14.93 4.79
C TYR A 130 7.98 -15.07 4.72
N ARG A 131 8.65 -15.43 5.83
CA ARG A 131 10.10 -15.70 5.84
C ARG A 131 10.49 -16.85 4.91
N LYS A 132 9.66 -17.90 4.79
CA LYS A 132 9.87 -18.98 3.81
C LYS A 132 9.81 -18.46 2.37
N LEU A 133 8.99 -17.44 2.09
CA LEU A 133 8.91 -16.83 0.78
C LEU A 133 10.13 -15.94 0.49
N GLU A 134 10.70 -15.30 1.51
CA GLU A 134 11.94 -14.55 1.37
C GLU A 134 13.14 -15.45 1.01
N THR A 135 13.19 -16.66 1.55
CA THR A 135 14.29 -17.61 1.29
C THR A 135 14.05 -18.53 0.08
N GLY A 136 12.79 -18.85 -0.22
CA GLY A 136 12.43 -19.91 -1.16
C GLY A 136 12.13 -19.48 -2.59
N LYS A 137 11.93 -18.19 -2.88
CA LYS A 137 11.61 -17.70 -4.24
C LYS A 137 12.85 -17.19 -4.97
N SER A 138 12.75 -17.17 -6.30
CA SER A 138 13.70 -16.50 -7.17
C SER A 138 13.93 -15.06 -6.73
N SER A 139 15.14 -14.55 -6.97
CA SER A 139 15.45 -13.13 -6.82
C SER A 139 14.40 -12.27 -7.54
N ALA A 140 14.16 -11.07 -7.02
CA ALA A 140 13.30 -10.10 -7.66
C ALA A 140 13.83 -9.78 -9.06
N SER A 141 12.92 -9.51 -9.99
CA SER A 141 13.31 -9.05 -11.33
C SER A 141 14.11 -7.72 -11.24
N PRO A 142 15.02 -7.45 -12.20
CA PRO A 142 15.74 -6.18 -12.23
C PRO A 142 14.83 -4.94 -12.22
N ASP A 143 13.67 -5.01 -12.88
CA ASP A 143 12.71 -3.90 -12.90
C ASP A 143 12.06 -3.68 -11.53
N ALA A 144 11.76 -4.77 -10.81
CA ALA A 144 11.26 -4.68 -9.44
C ALA A 144 12.30 -4.09 -8.49
N VAL A 145 13.58 -4.46 -8.63
CA VAL A 145 14.68 -3.85 -7.84
C VAL A 145 14.80 -2.36 -8.16
N LYS A 146 14.81 -1.97 -9.44
CA LYS A 146 14.88 -0.57 -9.85
C LYS A 146 13.72 0.26 -9.29
N ILE A 147 12.49 -0.21 -9.45
CA ILE A 147 11.30 0.47 -8.93
C ILE A 147 11.35 0.55 -7.40
N PHE A 148 11.72 -0.55 -6.73
CA PHE A 148 11.93 -0.53 -5.28
C PHE A 148 12.94 0.55 -4.85
N SER A 149 14.08 0.64 -5.52
CA SER A 149 15.13 1.61 -5.19
C SER A 149 14.68 3.06 -5.39
N GLU A 150 13.95 3.34 -6.47
CA GLU A 150 13.38 4.68 -6.73
C GLU A 150 12.38 5.11 -5.64
N GLU A 151 11.52 4.17 -5.21
CA GLU A 151 10.47 4.43 -4.22
C GLU A 151 11.05 4.48 -2.79
N LEU A 152 12.04 3.64 -2.46
CA LEU A 152 12.74 3.69 -1.18
C LEU A 152 13.50 5.01 -1.02
N ALA A 153 14.24 5.44 -2.05
CA ALA A 153 14.91 6.73 -2.05
C ALA A 153 13.93 7.91 -1.94
N GLN A 154 12.72 7.79 -2.48
CA GLN A 154 11.67 8.80 -2.29
C GLN A 154 11.22 8.86 -0.83
N LEU A 155 10.91 7.73 -0.19
CA LEU A 155 10.43 7.67 1.19
C LEU A 155 11.46 8.23 2.18
N GLU A 156 12.74 7.88 2.00
CA GLU A 156 13.81 8.40 2.85
C GLU A 156 14.08 9.88 2.69
N SER A 157 13.91 10.43 1.47
CA SER A 157 14.08 11.87 1.24
C SER A 157 13.09 12.71 2.06
N GLU A 158 12.05 12.08 2.58
CA GLU A 158 10.98 12.72 3.33
C GLU A 158 11.06 12.49 4.84
N LEU A 159 12.00 11.64 5.30
CA LEU A 159 12.27 11.38 6.70
C LEU A 159 13.22 12.43 7.30
N PRO A 160 13.04 12.79 8.58
CA PRO A 160 14.00 13.64 9.28
C PRO A 160 15.39 13.01 9.40
N ASP A 161 15.43 11.68 9.59
CA ASP A 161 16.65 10.88 9.70
C ASP A 161 16.54 9.66 8.76
N PRO A 162 17.25 9.64 7.62
CA PRO A 162 17.18 8.55 6.66
C PRO A 162 17.69 7.22 7.23
N THR A 163 17.00 6.12 6.92
CA THR A 163 17.43 4.79 7.34
C THR A 163 18.72 4.37 6.63
N HIS A 164 19.72 3.91 7.38
CA HIS A 164 20.97 3.39 6.81
C HIS A 164 20.83 1.93 6.35
N PHE A 165 20.47 1.73 5.08
CA PHE A 165 20.43 0.39 4.49
C PHE A 165 21.82 -0.12 4.06
N ASN A 166 22.10 -1.38 4.38
CA ASN A 166 23.32 -2.10 4.02
C ASN A 166 22.98 -3.48 3.42
N GLU A 167 23.99 -4.27 3.06
CA GLU A 167 23.81 -5.60 2.46
C GLU A 167 23.00 -6.57 3.35
N LYS A 168 23.00 -6.40 4.68
CA LYS A 168 22.18 -7.21 5.59
C LYS A 168 20.70 -6.88 5.48
N SER A 169 20.37 -5.64 5.13
CA SER A 169 18.97 -5.22 4.91
C SER A 169 18.32 -5.92 3.71
N ALA A 170 19.13 -6.36 2.74
CA ALA A 170 18.70 -7.13 1.58
C ALA A 170 18.54 -8.64 1.86
N GLN A 171 18.90 -9.09 3.06
CA GLN A 171 18.75 -10.50 3.45
C GLN A 171 17.34 -10.80 3.97
N PRO A 172 16.88 -12.06 3.84
CA PRO A 172 15.69 -12.55 4.54
C PRO A 172 15.78 -12.30 6.05
N LEU A 173 14.63 -12.12 6.70
CA LEU A 173 14.61 -12.07 8.15
C LEU A 173 15.20 -13.37 8.73
N PRO A 174 15.96 -13.30 9.84
CA PRO A 174 16.45 -14.50 10.53
C PRO A 174 15.26 -15.38 10.94
N PRO A 175 15.41 -16.69 11.17
CA PRO A 175 14.31 -17.48 11.73
C PRO A 175 13.84 -16.90 13.08
N PRO A 176 12.55 -17.03 13.44
CA PRO A 176 12.09 -16.64 14.77
C PRO A 176 12.93 -17.36 15.83
N LEU A 177 13.39 -16.63 16.84
CA LEU A 177 14.05 -17.23 17.99
C LEU A 177 12.99 -18.01 18.77
N ILE A 178 13.06 -19.34 18.70
CA ILE A 178 12.32 -20.20 19.63
C ILE A 178 13.09 -20.08 20.95
N PRO A 179 12.45 -19.64 22.05
CA PRO A 179 13.11 -19.66 23.35
C PRO A 179 13.35 -21.13 23.72
N ASP A 180 14.52 -21.64 23.34
CA ASP A 180 15.08 -22.84 23.94
C ASP A 180 15.09 -22.54 25.43
N GLY A 181 14.41 -23.32 26.28
CA GLY A 181 14.18 -23.02 27.71
C GLY A 181 15.44 -22.77 28.57
N SER A 182 16.63 -22.71 27.95
CA SER A 182 17.81 -21.98 28.39
C SER A 182 17.49 -20.52 28.69
N SER A 183 17.64 -20.13 29.95
CA SER A 183 17.56 -18.76 30.48
C SER A 183 18.12 -17.75 29.47
N ALA A 184 17.25 -16.90 28.92
CA ALA A 184 17.70 -15.85 28.01
C ALA A 184 18.76 -14.99 28.76
N PRO A 185 19.94 -14.75 28.16
CA PRO A 185 20.92 -13.88 28.78
C PRO A 185 20.27 -12.52 29.05
N ALA A 186 20.58 -11.94 30.21
CA ALA A 186 20.03 -10.64 30.61
C ALA A 186 20.20 -9.63 29.46
N PRO A 187 19.17 -8.80 29.18
CA PRO A 187 19.23 -7.81 28.10
C PRO A 187 20.49 -6.98 28.29
N ARG A 188 21.40 -7.01 27.31
CA ARG A 188 22.59 -6.15 27.33
C ARG A 188 22.11 -4.72 27.09
N GLU A 189 22.49 -3.81 27.98
CA GLU A 189 22.26 -2.39 27.81
C GLU A 189 22.98 -1.93 26.53
N ILE A 190 22.20 -1.45 25.56
CA ILE A 190 22.74 -0.97 24.29
C ILE A 190 23.17 0.48 24.53
N GLU A 191 24.47 0.73 24.64
CA GLU A 191 25.02 2.08 24.67
C GLU A 191 24.85 2.74 23.28
N PHE A 192 24.00 3.75 23.20
CA PHE A 192 23.81 4.56 21.99
C PHE A 192 24.94 5.60 21.87
N THR A 193 26.11 5.19 21.39
CA THR A 193 27.23 6.08 21.08
C THR A 193 27.12 6.62 19.64
N GLY A 194 26.08 7.41 19.37
CA GLY A 194 25.89 8.08 18.09
C GLY A 194 26.43 9.51 18.11
N VAL A 195 27.64 9.74 17.59
CA VAL A 195 28.15 11.08 17.30
C VAL A 195 27.35 11.61 16.11
N GLY A 196 26.53 12.65 16.32
CA GLY A 196 25.67 13.21 15.28
C GLY A 196 26.48 13.80 14.13
N GLU A 197 26.65 13.03 13.05
CA GLU A 197 27.11 13.60 11.79
C GLU A 197 26.08 14.61 11.30
N SER A 198 26.55 15.80 10.91
CA SER A 198 25.67 16.82 10.34
C SER A 198 24.99 16.27 9.07
N PRO A 199 23.68 16.51 8.86
CA PRO A 199 22.94 15.93 7.75
C PRO A 199 23.58 16.30 6.42
N ARG A 200 24.07 15.30 5.68
CA ARG A 200 24.47 15.51 4.28
C ARG A 200 23.21 15.79 3.45
N PRO A 201 23.27 16.67 2.44
CA PRO A 201 22.13 16.89 1.55
C PRO A 201 21.74 15.59 0.85
N PHE A 202 20.45 15.24 0.91
CA PHE A 202 19.93 14.00 0.33
C PHE A 202 19.90 14.08 -1.20
N ASN A 203 20.72 13.27 -1.88
CA ASN A 203 20.69 13.14 -3.34
C ASN A 203 19.91 11.89 -3.76
N LYS A 204 18.66 12.07 -4.19
CA LYS A 204 17.78 10.96 -4.55
C LYS A 204 18.35 10.02 -5.63
N GLN A 205 19.07 10.54 -6.63
CA GLN A 205 19.62 9.73 -7.71
C GLN A 205 20.76 8.84 -7.23
N GLU A 206 21.64 9.39 -6.39
CA GLU A 206 22.73 8.65 -5.75
C GLU A 206 22.18 7.54 -4.84
N MET A 207 21.17 7.86 -4.03
CA MET A 207 20.52 6.89 -3.14
C MET A 207 19.81 5.78 -3.94
N THR A 208 19.16 6.12 -5.06
CA THR A 208 18.55 5.13 -5.96
C THR A 208 19.59 4.15 -6.47
N ALA A 209 20.71 4.63 -7.02
CA ALA A 209 21.78 3.77 -7.53
C ALA A 209 22.43 2.90 -6.43
N LYS A 210 22.60 3.47 -5.23
CA LYS A 210 23.09 2.76 -4.05
C LYS A 210 22.14 1.62 -3.67
N TYR A 211 20.83 1.87 -3.61
CA TYR A 211 19.83 0.86 -3.27
C TYR A 211 19.70 -0.22 -4.33
N GLU A 212 19.82 0.14 -5.60
CA GLU A 212 19.83 -0.86 -6.67
C GLU A 212 20.98 -1.83 -6.45
N LYS A 213 22.20 -1.33 -6.17
CA LYS A 213 23.36 -2.16 -5.86
C LYS A 213 23.17 -3.03 -4.61
N HIS A 214 22.67 -2.47 -3.51
CA HIS A 214 22.54 -3.19 -2.24
C HIS A 214 21.50 -4.31 -2.28
N PHE A 215 20.45 -4.16 -3.08
CA PHE A 215 19.32 -5.09 -3.13
C PHE A 215 19.32 -6.03 -4.34
N ILE A 216 20.40 -6.05 -5.14
CA ILE A 216 20.59 -7.10 -6.16
C ILE A 216 20.54 -8.47 -5.49
N GLY A 217 19.72 -9.37 -6.07
CA GLY A 217 19.55 -10.73 -5.58
C GLY A 217 18.53 -10.90 -4.46
N ALA A 218 18.05 -9.81 -3.84
CA ALA A 218 17.00 -9.88 -2.84
C ALA A 218 15.71 -10.46 -3.45
N SER A 219 14.94 -11.20 -2.64
CA SER A 219 13.63 -11.69 -3.06
C SER A 219 12.62 -10.54 -3.17
N ILE A 220 11.56 -10.71 -3.97
CA ILE A 220 10.46 -9.74 -4.04
C ILE A 220 9.79 -9.51 -2.68
N PHE A 221 9.79 -10.52 -1.80
CA PHE A 221 9.23 -10.44 -0.46
C PHE A 221 10.10 -9.63 0.48
N THR A 222 11.42 -9.72 0.34
CA THR A 222 12.39 -8.86 1.03
C THR A 222 12.18 -7.40 0.64
N LEU A 223 12.07 -7.12 -0.67
CA LEU A 223 11.80 -5.75 -1.17
C LEU A 223 10.50 -5.18 -0.58
N LYS A 224 9.41 -5.96 -0.63
CA LYS A 224 8.10 -5.58 -0.08
C LYS A 224 8.11 -5.29 1.41
N ARG A 225 8.80 -6.11 2.20
CA ARG A 225 8.90 -5.91 3.64
C ARG A 225 9.64 -4.61 3.92
N VAL A 226 10.84 -4.46 3.36
CA VAL A 226 11.69 -3.28 3.58
C VAL A 226 10.99 -1.98 3.19
N ILE A 227 10.36 -1.93 2.00
CA ILE A 227 9.65 -0.73 1.58
C ILE A 227 8.41 -0.45 2.43
N GLY A 228 7.75 -1.49 2.94
CA GLY A 228 6.60 -1.35 3.81
C GLY A 228 6.98 -0.81 5.18
N ASP A 229 8.07 -1.31 5.77
CA ASP A 229 8.62 -0.80 7.03
C ASP A 229 9.00 0.68 6.88
N GLU A 230 9.64 1.06 5.77
CA GLU A 230 10.02 2.45 5.53
C GLU A 230 8.80 3.35 5.27
N ALA A 231 7.80 2.88 4.52
CA ALA A 231 6.57 3.63 4.31
C ALA A 231 5.84 3.90 5.63
N LEU A 232 5.78 2.93 6.54
CA LEU A 232 5.19 3.10 7.87
C LEU A 232 5.94 4.16 8.69
N LYS A 233 7.28 4.17 8.67
CA LYS A 233 8.08 5.23 9.32
C LYS A 233 7.79 6.60 8.71
N THR A 234 7.78 6.71 7.38
CA THR A 234 7.50 7.99 6.69
C THR A 234 6.12 8.51 7.06
N MET A 235 5.11 7.65 7.08
CA MET A 235 3.75 8.04 7.49
C MET A 235 3.72 8.48 8.96
N ALA A 236 4.41 7.76 9.85
CA ALA A 236 4.51 8.13 11.25
C ALA A 236 5.17 9.51 11.46
N ALA A 237 6.13 9.90 10.62
CA ALA A 237 6.75 11.22 10.65
C ALA A 237 5.89 12.36 10.06
N LYS A 238 4.81 12.03 9.33
CA LYS A 238 3.92 13.02 8.69
C LYS A 238 2.59 13.20 9.42
N LYS A 239 2.25 12.35 10.39
CA LYS A 239 0.91 12.27 11.00
C LYS A 239 0.55 13.42 11.96
N ASP A 240 1.52 14.24 12.36
CA ASP A 240 1.31 15.31 13.36
C ASP A 240 0.22 16.31 12.97
N PHE A 241 0.01 16.53 11.68
CA PHE A 241 -1.01 17.44 11.15
C PHE A 241 -1.83 16.75 10.08
N ARG A 242 -3.13 16.59 10.34
CA ARG A 242 -4.04 15.82 9.48
C ARG A 242 -4.07 16.33 8.03
N GLU A 243 -4.16 17.63 7.85
CA GLU A 243 -4.22 18.27 6.53
C GLU A 243 -2.89 18.13 5.78
N LYS A 244 -1.76 18.21 6.49
CA LYS A 244 -0.44 17.98 5.89
C LYS A 244 -0.29 16.52 5.48
N PHE A 245 -0.73 15.58 6.31
CA PHE A 245 -0.74 14.16 5.98
C PHE A 245 -1.65 13.85 4.78
N ALA A 246 -2.86 14.41 4.74
CA ALA A 246 -3.77 14.26 3.59
C ALA A 246 -3.19 14.86 2.30
N THR A 247 -2.51 16.00 2.38
CA THR A 247 -1.79 16.62 1.24
C THR A 247 -0.66 15.71 0.77
N TRP A 248 0.15 15.20 1.68
CA TRP A 248 1.23 14.27 1.37
C TRP A 248 0.70 12.98 0.73
N PHE A 249 -0.35 12.42 1.31
CA PHE A 249 -0.99 11.19 0.87
C PHE A 249 -1.52 11.32 -0.56
N SER A 250 -2.31 12.37 -0.83
CA SER A 250 -2.94 12.60 -2.13
C SER A 250 -1.92 12.76 -3.26
N ARG A 251 -0.85 13.53 -3.03
CA ARG A 251 0.27 13.65 -3.98
C ARG A 251 0.95 12.33 -4.24
N ASN A 252 1.23 11.55 -3.19
CA ASN A 252 1.86 10.24 -3.34
C ASN A 252 0.98 9.26 -4.11
N VAL A 253 -0.33 9.23 -3.83
CA VAL A 253 -1.28 8.38 -4.54
C VAL A 253 -1.34 8.74 -6.03
N VAL A 254 -1.45 10.02 -6.39
CA VAL A 254 -1.47 10.44 -7.80
C VAL A 254 -0.15 10.10 -8.50
N ARG A 255 0.98 10.31 -7.83
CA ARG A 255 2.31 9.93 -8.34
C ARG A 255 2.41 8.42 -8.61
N LEU A 256 1.91 7.58 -7.71
CA LEU A 256 1.88 6.13 -7.90
C LEU A 256 0.89 5.72 -9.00
N SER A 257 -0.26 6.39 -9.10
CA SER A 257 -1.24 6.19 -10.19
C SER A 257 -0.66 6.48 -11.58
N ALA A 258 0.28 7.42 -11.70
CA ALA A 258 0.96 7.73 -12.96
C ALA A 258 1.86 6.58 -13.48
N ARG A 259 2.11 5.53 -12.68
CA ARG A 259 2.88 4.35 -13.11
C ARG A 259 2.05 3.35 -13.94
N ASN A 260 0.77 3.62 -14.21
CA ASN A 260 -0.13 2.75 -14.98
C ASN A 260 -0.30 1.33 -14.42
N VAL A 261 -0.18 1.18 -13.10
CA VAL A 261 -0.46 -0.08 -12.39
C VAL A 261 -1.91 -0.11 -11.93
N ASP A 262 -2.56 -1.28 -12.03
CA ASP A 262 -3.90 -1.44 -11.48
C ASP A 262 -3.88 -1.61 -9.95
N PHE A 263 -4.40 -0.59 -9.25
CA PHE A 263 -4.58 -0.59 -7.81
C PHE A 263 -5.89 -1.26 -7.34
N GLY A 264 -6.56 -2.00 -8.23
CA GLY A 264 -7.69 -2.88 -7.98
C GLY A 264 -9.05 -2.19 -8.07
N LEU A 265 -9.25 -1.08 -7.35
CA LEU A 265 -10.50 -0.32 -7.39
C LEU A 265 -10.37 0.83 -8.39
N ALA A 266 -11.37 1.03 -9.27
CA ALA A 266 -11.35 2.12 -10.26
C ALA A 266 -11.09 3.51 -9.62
N LEU A 267 -11.68 3.78 -8.45
CA LEU A 267 -11.47 5.03 -7.71
C LEU A 267 -10.03 5.22 -7.21
N ARG A 268 -9.29 4.13 -6.95
CA ARG A 268 -7.87 4.21 -6.58
C ARG A 268 -7.01 4.68 -7.75
N ASN A 269 -7.44 4.41 -8.97
CA ASN A 269 -6.74 4.82 -10.19
C ASN A 269 -7.14 6.25 -10.65
N ASN A 270 -7.98 6.97 -9.89
CA ASN A 270 -8.36 8.35 -10.22
C ASN A 270 -7.11 9.27 -10.17
N PRO A 271 -6.80 10.05 -11.23
CA PRO A 271 -5.66 10.97 -11.23
C PRO A 271 -5.92 12.29 -10.47
N ASP A 272 -7.13 12.54 -9.97
CA ASP A 272 -7.48 13.78 -9.26
C ASP A 272 -6.91 13.82 -7.82
N GLU A 273 -5.91 14.68 -7.59
CA GLU A 273 -5.32 14.92 -6.26
C GLU A 273 -6.38 15.41 -5.24
N ALA A 274 -7.32 16.27 -5.67
CA ALA A 274 -8.32 16.84 -4.77
C ALA A 274 -9.31 15.77 -4.28
N PHE A 275 -9.61 14.77 -5.11
CA PHE A 275 -10.40 13.60 -4.72
C PHE A 275 -9.71 12.83 -3.59
N HIS A 276 -8.42 12.48 -3.77
CA HIS A 276 -7.67 11.73 -2.77
C HIS A 276 -7.43 12.52 -1.49
N TYR A 277 -7.23 13.84 -1.60
CA TYR A 277 -7.09 14.72 -0.45
C TYR A 277 -8.36 14.73 0.41
N LYS A 278 -9.53 14.91 -0.21
CA LYS A 278 -10.82 14.89 0.49
C LYS A 278 -11.10 13.54 1.14
N TRP A 279 -10.82 12.45 0.44
CA TRP A 279 -10.94 11.11 1.00
C TRP A 279 -10.03 10.93 2.21
N ALA A 280 -8.77 11.35 2.08
CA ALA A 280 -7.78 11.27 3.15
C ALA A 280 -8.15 12.09 4.38
N LEU A 281 -8.82 13.24 4.25
CA LEU A 281 -9.30 13.97 5.44
C LEU A 281 -10.29 13.14 6.27
N SER A 282 -11.13 12.33 5.64
CA SER A 282 -12.20 11.56 6.29
C SER A 282 -11.84 10.11 6.66
N ALA A 283 -10.80 9.53 6.05
CA ALA A 283 -10.40 8.13 6.27
C ALA A 283 -9.82 7.90 7.69
N THR A 284 -9.66 6.67 8.15
CA THR A 284 -8.86 6.40 9.36
C THR A 284 -7.38 6.29 9.01
N ASP A 285 -6.49 6.49 9.99
CA ASP A 285 -5.04 6.35 9.79
C ASP A 285 -4.66 4.96 9.29
N ASP A 286 -5.19 3.91 9.92
CA ASP A 286 -5.08 2.52 9.48
C ASP A 286 -5.43 2.33 7.99
N ARG A 287 -6.50 3.00 7.53
CA ARG A 287 -6.97 2.88 6.15
C ARG A 287 -6.01 3.58 5.19
N LEU A 288 -5.46 4.73 5.58
CA LEU A 288 -4.46 5.46 4.79
C LEU A 288 -3.14 4.69 4.72
N GLN A 289 -2.70 4.13 5.85
CA GLN A 289 -1.52 3.28 5.92
C GLN A 289 -1.65 2.08 4.98
N TRP A 290 -2.75 1.34 5.09
CA TRP A 290 -2.98 0.20 4.20
C TRP A 290 -3.04 0.60 2.73
N GLU A 291 -3.67 1.73 2.39
CA GLU A 291 -3.76 2.19 1.01
C GLU A 291 -2.38 2.49 0.40
N ILE A 292 -1.46 3.10 1.15
CA ILE A 292 -0.07 3.30 0.70
C ILE A 292 0.65 1.96 0.54
N LEU A 293 0.57 1.08 1.54
CA LEU A 293 1.20 -0.25 1.50
C LEU A 293 0.69 -1.08 0.33
N ASN A 294 -0.62 -1.10 0.11
CA ASN A 294 -1.26 -1.80 -1.00
C ASN A 294 -0.69 -1.36 -2.34
N ARG A 295 -0.54 -0.05 -2.55
CA ARG A 295 -0.01 0.50 -3.81
C ARG A 295 1.45 0.15 -4.03
N LEU A 296 2.29 0.31 -3.00
CA LEU A 296 3.71 -0.05 -3.09
C LEU A 296 3.87 -1.54 -3.40
N HIS A 297 3.12 -2.41 -2.71
CA HIS A 297 3.16 -3.85 -2.96
C HIS A 297 2.65 -4.23 -4.36
N ARG A 298 1.57 -3.61 -4.83
CA ARG A 298 1.05 -3.84 -6.19
C ARG A 298 2.00 -3.36 -7.27
N LEU A 299 2.66 -2.21 -7.06
CA LEU A 299 3.68 -1.69 -7.95
C LEU A 299 4.86 -2.66 -8.08
N LEU A 300 5.35 -3.20 -6.96
CA LEU A 300 6.41 -4.21 -6.96
C LEU A 300 5.95 -5.55 -7.57
N ASN A 301 4.72 -5.97 -7.28
CA ASN A 301 4.13 -7.18 -7.87
C ASN A 301 4.06 -7.08 -9.39
N ASP A 302 3.65 -5.92 -9.91
CA ASP A 302 3.52 -5.71 -11.33
C ASP A 302 4.88 -5.72 -12.03
N ALA A 303 5.83 -4.95 -11.51
CA ALA A 303 7.22 -4.92 -11.98
C ALA A 303 7.85 -6.32 -12.01
N ASN A 304 7.56 -7.14 -11.00
CA ASN A 304 8.11 -8.49 -10.91
C ASN A 304 7.49 -9.49 -11.90
N ARG A 305 6.26 -9.24 -12.40
CA ARG A 305 5.58 -10.14 -13.35
C ARG A 305 6.03 -9.94 -14.80
N GLN A 306 6.48 -8.74 -15.17
CA GLN A 306 6.75 -8.41 -16.57
C GLN A 306 7.93 -9.19 -17.20
N LYS A 307 8.69 -9.96 -16.40
CA LYS A 307 9.91 -10.67 -16.83
C LYS A 307 10.04 -12.11 -16.32
N GLN A 308 8.97 -12.70 -15.75
CA GLN A 308 8.91 -14.13 -15.45
C GLN A 308 8.31 -14.88 -16.64
#